data_AF-A0A7W8CSZ2-F1
#
_entry.id   AF-A0A7W8CSZ2-F1
#
_cell.length_a   1.000
_cell.length_b   1.000
_cell.length_c   1.000
_cell.angle_alpha   90.00
_cell.angle_beta   90.00
_cell.angle_gamma   90.00
#
_symmetry.space_group_name_H-M   'P 1'
#
loop_
_entity.id
_entity.type
_entity.pdbx_description
1 polymer ?
#
loop_
_entity_poly.entity_id
_entity_poly.type
_entity_poly.pdbx_seq_one_letter_code
_entity_poly.pdbx_strand_id
1 'polypeptide(L)'
;MHLSKYHDSAKNNAILAGILEDSGSLGSITDETRELFRSIQGEGPKPGGTYRKDWRDRLWAMLAQDNSIEDPNGYAELVEGDEAMPEWKQELDEEYKSLQEALTRVVNVEDFGALGDGVTDCTAAFKKAFGSGRTDVYVPKGIYVVRKIEMPSFSRLRGEGKGASILKLHDKAPKRQRLVMNANPFRGNHHISVENIGLDWNVERLGDVENTSAGNNFSSCLTFAKVTYGWAKGVAAANPGLHCFDVSSTFYNYGGDGKRARGGSQFIWIDRCTGYGFGDDGVTTHHSDYIFISNSHFCDPSGRSHKKGFSNSNGIEIDDGSRFVWLLNNSTSNCFGGVEVKAHATSSAATGVFISGHLSVRDNRSFNFRHIGHHTADDPDSMTAYNILAQRLVSVAPVFTEMYAGSAPRALVVSGYRNVAINHFLFIGDPDTDYSNNPAAAIQYKAGHVALSNGTITGFRKAKADVFVAGGSQCATDVTVRKLRCLHSSERAVQIGKGSKNVVEEEIYRE
;
A
#
# COMPACT_ATOMS: atom_id res chain seq x y z
N MET A 1 7.41 20.55 -6.24
CA MET A 1 8.02 19.54 -5.33
C MET A 1 8.51 18.35 -6.15
N HIS A 2 9.65 17.76 -5.82
CA HIS A 2 10.16 16.54 -6.46
C HIS A 2 10.71 15.60 -5.38
N LEU A 3 10.24 14.35 -5.37
CA LEU A 3 10.73 13.29 -4.48
C LEU A 3 11.42 12.24 -5.36
N SER A 4 12.73 12.08 -5.18
CA SER A 4 13.51 11.08 -5.91
C SER A 4 13.62 9.79 -5.09
N LYS A 5 14.14 8.71 -5.68
CA LYS A 5 14.51 7.48 -4.96
C LYS A 5 15.48 7.65 -3.77
N TYR A 6 16.10 8.82 -3.62
CA TYR A 6 16.97 9.16 -2.49
C TYR A 6 16.27 10.02 -1.43
N HIS A 7 14.96 10.26 -1.57
CA HIS A 7 14.17 11.00 -0.61
C HIS A 7 14.29 10.39 0.79
N ASP A 8 14.48 11.25 1.78
CA ASP A 8 14.54 10.87 3.18
C ASP A 8 13.12 10.87 3.75
N SER A 9 12.51 9.70 3.76
CA SER A 9 11.14 9.48 4.18
C SER A 9 10.92 9.71 5.69
N ALA A 10 11.99 9.77 6.50
CA ALA A 10 11.87 10.19 7.90
C ALA A 10 11.44 11.67 8.04
N LYS A 11 11.59 12.47 6.99
CA LYS A 11 11.15 13.88 6.97
C LYS A 11 9.69 14.06 6.56
N ASN A 12 9.00 12.99 6.16
CA ASN A 12 7.63 13.08 5.66
C ASN A 12 6.68 13.75 6.66
N ASN A 13 6.75 13.42 7.96
CA ASN A 13 5.86 14.05 8.95
C ASN A 13 6.07 15.57 9.03
N ALA A 14 7.33 16.02 9.08
CA ALA A 14 7.67 17.44 9.12
C ALA A 14 7.25 18.17 7.84
N ILE A 15 7.41 17.53 6.68
CA ILE A 15 6.95 18.08 5.39
C ILE A 15 5.43 18.20 5.36
N LEU A 16 4.71 17.15 5.79
CA LEU A 16 3.25 17.16 5.86
C LEU A 16 2.74 18.26 6.80
N ALA A 17 3.29 18.34 8.01
CA ALA A 17 2.93 19.38 8.98
C ALA A 17 3.19 20.79 8.45
N GLY A 18 4.31 21.00 7.75
CA GLY A 18 4.64 22.29 7.15
C GLY A 18 3.76 22.68 5.95
N ILE A 19 3.10 21.72 5.30
CA ILE A 19 2.28 21.96 4.09
C ILE A 19 0.79 22.03 4.41
N LEU A 20 0.30 21.22 5.33
CA LEU A 20 -1.13 21.20 5.69
C LEU A 20 -1.52 22.41 6.55
N GLU A 21 -0.55 23.08 7.19
CA GLU A 21 -0.80 24.15 8.17
C GLU A 21 -1.83 23.72 9.23
N ASP A 22 -1.69 22.47 9.71
CA ASP A 22 -2.63 21.81 10.62
C ASP A 22 -2.94 22.71 11.85
N SER A 23 -4.21 23.04 12.06
CA SER A 23 -4.65 23.97 13.12
C SER A 23 -4.85 23.32 14.48
N GLY A 24 -4.68 21.99 14.59
CA GLY A 24 -4.92 21.19 15.81
C GLY A 24 -3.82 20.15 16.07
N SER A 25 -3.83 19.55 17.26
CA SER A 25 -2.93 18.44 17.58
C SER A 25 -3.34 17.19 16.80
N LEU A 26 -2.39 16.28 16.53
CA LEU A 26 -2.70 15.02 15.84
C LEU A 26 -3.77 14.20 16.58
N GLY A 27 -3.79 14.24 17.92
CA GLY A 27 -4.83 13.62 18.73
C GLY A 27 -6.21 14.17 18.41
N SER A 28 -6.37 15.51 18.41
CA SER A 28 -7.65 16.15 18.08
C SER A 28 -8.11 15.86 16.65
N ILE A 29 -7.18 15.84 15.68
CA ILE A 29 -7.46 15.49 14.29
C ILE A 29 -7.94 14.04 14.18
N THR A 30 -7.30 13.13 14.91
CA THR A 30 -7.63 11.70 14.91
C THR A 30 -9.00 11.44 15.54
N ASP A 31 -9.32 12.10 16.65
CA ASP A 31 -10.63 12.01 17.28
C ASP A 31 -11.74 12.59 16.37
N GLU A 32 -11.48 13.73 15.71
CA GLU A 32 -12.40 14.29 14.72
C GLU A 32 -12.63 13.33 13.54
N THR A 33 -11.56 12.70 13.03
CA THR A 33 -11.66 11.71 11.95
C THR A 33 -12.49 10.49 12.36
N ARG A 34 -12.35 10.03 13.61
CA ARG A 34 -13.16 8.93 14.17
C ARG A 34 -14.62 9.31 14.34
N GLU A 35 -14.90 10.52 14.79
CA GLU A 35 -16.27 11.04 14.87
C GLU A 35 -16.90 11.17 13.49
N LEU A 36 -16.14 11.69 12.51
CA LEU A 36 -16.58 11.76 11.12
C LEU A 36 -16.93 10.36 10.60
N PHE A 37 -16.03 9.39 10.80
CA PHE A 37 -16.26 8.01 10.40
C PHE A 37 -17.49 7.39 11.05
N ARG A 38 -17.64 7.53 12.38
CA ARG A 38 -18.81 7.04 13.12
C ARG A 38 -20.11 7.68 12.65
N SER A 39 -20.09 8.95 12.23
CA SER A 39 -21.28 9.66 11.78
C SER A 39 -21.79 9.22 10.40
N ILE A 40 -20.94 8.61 9.57
CA ILE A 40 -21.32 8.11 8.24
C ILE A 40 -21.56 6.60 8.19
N GLN A 41 -21.11 5.84 9.19
CA GLN A 41 -21.27 4.39 9.21
C GLN A 41 -22.74 4.00 8.99
N GLY A 42 -23.00 3.36 7.85
CA GLY A 42 -24.32 2.86 7.47
C GLY A 42 -24.56 1.40 7.88
N GLU A 43 -25.64 0.81 7.33
CA GLU A 43 -25.92 -0.62 7.49
C GLU A 43 -24.74 -1.49 7.05
N GLY A 44 -24.61 -2.66 7.69
CA GLY A 44 -23.55 -3.65 7.47
C GLY A 44 -23.47 -4.20 6.03
N PRO A 45 -22.59 -5.17 5.78
CA PRO A 45 -22.34 -5.66 4.43
C PRO A 45 -23.63 -6.19 3.80
N LYS A 46 -23.94 -5.71 2.59
CA LYS A 46 -25.11 -6.18 1.85
C LYS A 46 -24.94 -7.67 1.49
N PRO A 47 -26.02 -8.46 1.43
CA PRO A 47 -25.91 -9.84 0.96
C PRO A 47 -25.31 -9.87 -0.44
N GLY A 48 -24.23 -10.63 -0.61
CA GLY A 48 -23.50 -10.68 -1.86
C GLY A 48 -24.35 -11.17 -3.03
N GLY A 49 -24.14 -10.57 -4.20
CA GLY A 49 -24.69 -11.09 -5.45
C GLY A 49 -23.97 -12.37 -5.91
N THR A 50 -24.65 -13.20 -6.69
CA THR A 50 -24.06 -14.41 -7.28
C THR A 50 -23.32 -14.06 -8.56
N TYR A 51 -21.98 -14.02 -8.53
CA TYR A 51 -21.19 -14.03 -9.76
C TYR A 51 -21.16 -15.44 -10.38
N ARG A 52 -21.09 -15.53 -11.71
CA ARG A 52 -20.96 -16.80 -12.43
C ARG A 52 -19.55 -17.37 -12.23
N LYS A 53 -19.36 -18.15 -11.16
CA LYS A 53 -18.09 -18.80 -10.82
C LYS A 53 -17.68 -19.81 -11.90
N ASP A 54 -16.44 -19.70 -12.38
CA ASP A 54 -15.84 -20.75 -13.19
C ASP A 54 -15.39 -21.93 -12.31
N TRP A 55 -14.80 -22.96 -12.93
CA TRP A 55 -14.34 -24.15 -12.21
C TRP A 55 -13.10 -23.89 -11.32
N ARG A 56 -12.23 -22.94 -11.68
CA ARG A 56 -11.07 -22.50 -10.90
C ARG A 56 -11.50 -21.69 -9.68
N ASP A 57 -12.47 -20.80 -9.84
CA ASP A 57 -13.03 -20.02 -8.72
C ASP A 57 -13.62 -20.93 -7.64
N ARG A 58 -14.30 -22.01 -8.08
CA ARG A 58 -14.83 -23.03 -7.17
C ARG A 58 -13.73 -23.79 -6.41
N LEU A 59 -12.63 -24.11 -7.07
CA LEU A 59 -11.48 -24.75 -6.43
C LEU A 59 -10.83 -23.81 -5.41
N TRP A 60 -10.64 -22.53 -5.76
CA TRP A 60 -10.11 -21.54 -4.83
C TRP A 60 -11.01 -21.30 -3.62
N ALA A 61 -12.33 -21.29 -3.81
CA ALA A 61 -13.29 -21.13 -2.73
C ALA A 61 -13.24 -22.30 -1.72
N MET A 62 -12.93 -23.53 -2.14
CA MET A 62 -12.76 -24.67 -1.22
C MET A 62 -11.51 -24.53 -0.32
N LEU A 63 -10.48 -23.84 -0.80
CA LEU A 63 -9.22 -23.61 -0.08
C LEU A 63 -9.22 -22.29 0.71
N ALA A 64 -10.27 -21.49 0.58
CA ALA A 64 -10.42 -20.20 1.22
C ALA A 64 -10.96 -20.31 2.66
N GLN A 65 -10.99 -19.18 3.35
CA GLN A 65 -11.80 -18.92 4.53
C GLN A 65 -12.72 -17.72 4.26
N ASP A 66 -13.71 -17.51 5.13
CA ASP A 66 -14.59 -16.35 5.04
C ASP A 66 -13.81 -15.06 5.33
N ASN A 67 -14.13 -14.01 4.57
CA ASN A 67 -13.66 -12.67 4.86
C ASN A 67 -14.65 -11.97 5.80
N SER A 68 -14.13 -11.10 6.67
CA SER A 68 -14.96 -10.23 7.52
C SER A 68 -14.43 -8.82 7.48
N ILE A 69 -15.34 -7.85 7.46
CA ILE A 69 -15.05 -6.41 7.56
C ILE A 69 -14.88 -5.94 9.01
N GLU A 70 -15.25 -6.78 9.98
CA GLU A 70 -15.15 -6.51 11.41
C GLU A 70 -13.79 -6.97 11.92
N ASP A 71 -13.13 -6.10 12.71
CA ASP A 71 -11.91 -6.47 13.43
C ASP A 71 -12.28 -7.31 14.66
N PRO A 72 -11.88 -8.59 14.74
CA PRO A 72 -12.16 -9.43 15.91
C PRO A 72 -11.50 -8.90 17.19
N ASN A 73 -10.43 -8.11 17.08
CA ASN A 73 -9.72 -7.55 18.23
C ASN A 73 -10.11 -6.10 18.53
N GLY A 74 -10.79 -5.43 17.60
CA GLY A 74 -11.21 -4.04 17.74
C GLY A 74 -10.07 -3.04 17.94
N TYR A 75 -8.89 -3.30 17.37
CA TYR A 75 -7.75 -2.40 17.51
C TYR A 75 -8.03 -1.07 16.83
N ALA A 76 -7.61 0.00 17.48
CA ALA A 76 -7.72 1.36 16.97
C ALA A 76 -6.33 2.02 16.84
N GLU A 77 -6.33 3.29 16.46
CA GLU A 77 -5.14 4.14 16.44
C GLU A 77 -4.79 4.64 17.85
N LEU A 78 -3.57 4.41 18.29
CA LEU A 78 -2.98 5.08 19.44
C LEU A 78 -2.20 6.31 18.96
N VAL A 79 -2.53 7.48 19.50
CA VAL A 79 -1.78 8.72 19.23
C VAL A 79 -0.80 8.99 20.35
N GLU A 80 0.49 8.94 20.04
CA GLU A 80 1.57 9.30 20.94
C GLU A 80 2.37 10.45 20.32
N GLY A 81 2.28 11.65 20.92
CA GLY A 81 2.92 12.84 20.37
C GLY A 81 2.36 13.23 19.00
N ASP A 82 3.19 13.13 17.96
CA ASP A 82 2.90 13.46 16.56
C ASP A 82 2.81 12.22 15.65
N GLU A 83 2.64 11.03 16.23
CA GLU A 83 2.44 9.77 15.51
C GLU A 83 1.11 9.10 15.88
N ALA A 84 0.38 8.61 14.87
CA ALA A 84 -0.85 7.83 15.02
C ALA A 84 -0.56 6.39 14.59
N MET A 85 -0.24 5.55 15.56
CA MET A 85 0.20 4.16 15.38
C MET A 85 -0.95 3.20 15.68
N PRO A 86 -0.91 1.94 15.24
CA PRO A 86 -1.87 0.95 15.73
C PRO A 86 -1.65 0.62 17.21
N GLU A 87 -2.72 0.41 17.98
CA GLU A 87 -2.65 -0.03 19.39
C GLU A 87 -1.83 -1.31 19.57
N TRP A 88 -1.99 -2.28 18.66
CA TRP A 88 -1.23 -3.54 18.69
C TRP A 88 0.28 -3.35 18.47
N LYS A 89 0.75 -2.15 18.13
CA LYS A 89 2.19 -1.89 17.99
C LYS A 89 2.93 -2.10 19.32
N GLN A 90 2.28 -1.86 20.46
CA GLN A 90 2.89 -2.12 21.77
C GLN A 90 3.26 -3.60 21.92
N GLU A 91 2.35 -4.50 21.55
CA GLU A 91 2.62 -5.95 21.47
C GLU A 91 3.76 -6.25 20.48
N LEU A 92 3.74 -5.65 19.29
CA LEU A 92 4.80 -5.86 18.31
C LEU A 92 6.18 -5.40 18.82
N ASP A 93 6.26 -4.31 19.59
CA ASP A 93 7.50 -3.84 20.19
C ASP A 93 7.99 -4.77 21.31
N GLU A 94 7.10 -5.40 22.06
CA GLU A 94 7.42 -6.48 23.00
C GLU A 94 7.96 -7.72 22.29
N GLU A 95 7.30 -8.16 21.22
CA GLU A 95 7.73 -9.31 20.40
C GLU A 95 9.06 -9.03 19.69
N TYR A 96 9.36 -7.77 19.38
CA TYR A 96 10.70 -7.39 18.88
C TYR A 96 11.78 -7.56 19.95
N LYS A 97 11.48 -7.28 21.23
CA LYS A 97 12.41 -7.59 22.34
C LYS A 97 12.54 -9.11 22.50
N SER A 98 11.46 -9.87 22.41
CA SER A 98 11.50 -11.34 22.44
C SER A 98 12.32 -11.93 21.29
N LEU A 99 12.26 -11.34 20.08
CA LEU A 99 13.19 -11.67 19.02
C LEU A 99 14.63 -11.48 19.50
N GLN A 100 14.98 -10.28 19.99
CA GLN A 100 16.35 -9.95 20.42
C GLN A 100 16.88 -10.89 21.50
N GLU A 101 16.06 -11.24 22.48
CA GLU A 101 16.41 -12.18 23.56
C GLU A 101 16.59 -13.61 23.05
N ALA A 102 15.85 -14.01 22.01
CA ALA A 102 15.92 -15.34 21.42
C ALA A 102 17.13 -15.54 20.49
N LEU A 103 17.83 -14.47 20.08
CA LEU A 103 19.03 -14.54 19.25
C LEU A 103 20.22 -15.04 20.09
N THR A 104 20.72 -16.23 19.81
CA THR A 104 21.82 -16.84 20.59
C THR A 104 23.19 -16.62 19.96
N ARG A 105 23.23 -16.07 18.74
CA ARG A 105 24.45 -15.80 18.01
C ARG A 105 24.32 -14.56 17.14
N VAL A 106 25.39 -13.76 17.11
CA VAL A 106 25.62 -12.68 16.17
C VAL A 106 26.79 -13.09 15.31
N VAL A 107 26.60 -13.13 14.00
CA VAL A 107 27.61 -13.66 13.08
C VAL A 107 27.82 -12.74 11.90
N ASN A 108 29.06 -12.60 11.44
CA ASN A 108 29.37 -11.91 10.19
C ASN A 108 29.30 -12.93 9.04
N VAL A 109 28.62 -12.59 7.94
CA VAL A 109 28.53 -13.47 6.76
C VAL A 109 29.88 -13.80 6.13
N GLU A 110 30.88 -12.93 6.28
CA GLU A 110 32.23 -13.14 5.75
C GLU A 110 32.97 -14.28 6.47
N ASP A 111 32.64 -14.55 7.73
CA ASP A 111 33.16 -15.70 8.48
C ASP A 111 32.74 -17.05 7.85
N PHE A 112 31.71 -17.03 7.00
CA PHE A 112 31.22 -18.20 6.25
C PHE A 112 31.66 -18.22 4.78
N GLY A 113 32.54 -17.29 4.39
CA GLY A 113 33.10 -17.17 3.04
C GLY A 113 32.27 -16.33 2.08
N ALA A 114 31.38 -15.46 2.57
CA ALA A 114 30.74 -14.46 1.72
C ALA A 114 31.77 -13.39 1.31
N LEU A 115 31.71 -12.93 0.06
CA LEU A 115 32.54 -11.83 -0.45
C LEU A 115 31.64 -10.74 -1.04
N GLY A 116 31.78 -9.51 -0.54
CA GLY A 116 31.02 -8.35 -1.00
C GLY A 116 31.52 -7.74 -2.32
N ASP A 117 32.03 -8.56 -3.24
CA ASP A 117 32.75 -8.16 -4.46
C ASP A 117 31.84 -7.93 -5.68
N GLY A 118 30.54 -8.17 -5.55
CA GLY A 118 29.56 -8.04 -6.62
C GLY A 118 29.58 -9.16 -7.67
N VAL A 119 30.37 -10.23 -7.45
CA VAL A 119 30.58 -11.31 -8.43
C VAL A 119 30.40 -12.70 -7.79
N THR A 120 30.95 -12.92 -6.60
CA THR A 120 30.98 -14.22 -5.93
C THR A 120 29.57 -14.63 -5.46
N ASP A 121 29.14 -15.85 -5.82
CA ASP A 121 27.88 -16.42 -5.33
C ASP A 121 27.99 -16.77 -3.84
N CYS A 122 27.45 -15.89 -3.00
CA CYS A 122 27.48 -15.96 -1.54
C CYS A 122 26.37 -16.83 -0.95
N THR A 123 25.52 -17.47 -1.77
CA THR A 123 24.31 -18.19 -1.30
C THR A 123 24.63 -19.21 -0.20
N ALA A 124 25.72 -19.98 -0.36
CA ALA A 124 26.10 -20.99 0.61
C ALA A 124 26.56 -20.39 1.94
N ALA A 125 27.24 -19.23 1.92
CA ALA A 125 27.68 -18.53 3.12
C ALA A 125 26.48 -18.04 3.94
N PHE A 126 25.51 -17.40 3.29
CA PHE A 126 24.26 -16.98 3.96
C PHE A 126 23.47 -18.16 4.53
N LYS A 127 23.35 -19.26 3.78
CA LYS A 127 22.69 -20.48 4.30
C LYS A 127 23.37 -21.01 5.57
N LYS A 128 24.71 -21.00 5.61
CA LYS A 128 25.46 -21.41 6.81
C LYS A 128 25.30 -20.42 7.96
N ALA A 129 25.33 -19.12 7.67
CA ALA A 129 25.17 -18.06 8.67
C ALA A 129 23.81 -18.15 9.37
N PHE A 130 22.70 -18.31 8.63
CA PHE A 130 21.38 -18.49 9.24
C PHE A 130 21.22 -19.83 9.97
N GLY A 131 21.82 -20.90 9.45
CA GLY A 131 21.66 -22.25 10.01
C GLY A 131 20.19 -22.63 10.18
N SER A 132 19.78 -22.89 11.43
CA SER A 132 18.40 -23.22 11.80
C SER A 132 17.60 -22.05 12.39
N GLY A 133 18.11 -20.81 12.31
CA GLY A 133 17.52 -19.62 12.94
C GLY A 133 18.19 -19.22 14.26
N ARG A 134 17.50 -18.41 15.06
CA ARG A 134 18.02 -17.80 16.32
C ARG A 134 19.33 -17.05 16.14
N THR A 135 19.45 -16.37 15.00
CA THR A 135 20.72 -15.78 14.55
C THR A 135 20.53 -14.36 14.06
N ASP A 136 21.41 -13.47 14.52
CA ASP A 136 21.61 -12.14 13.96
C ASP A 136 22.73 -12.20 12.91
N VAL A 137 22.35 -12.18 11.64
CA VAL A 137 23.26 -12.21 10.51
C VAL A 137 23.63 -10.78 10.12
N TYR A 138 24.88 -10.41 10.36
CA TYR A 138 25.46 -9.12 9.95
C TYR A 138 26.09 -9.21 8.57
N VAL A 139 25.76 -8.24 7.71
CA VAL A 139 26.31 -8.08 6.37
C VAL A 139 27.13 -6.79 6.32
N PRO A 140 28.47 -6.85 6.21
CA PRO A 140 29.31 -5.67 6.05
C PRO A 140 29.01 -4.90 4.76
N LYS A 141 29.65 -3.75 4.57
CA LYS A 141 29.57 -3.00 3.31
C LYS A 141 30.09 -3.85 2.14
N GLY A 142 29.32 -3.91 1.07
CA GLY A 142 29.66 -4.65 -0.14
C GLY A 142 28.42 -5.03 -0.95
N ILE A 143 28.66 -5.61 -2.13
CA ILE A 143 27.61 -6.19 -2.97
C ILE A 143 27.75 -7.71 -2.91
N TYR A 144 26.78 -8.37 -2.28
CA TYR A 144 26.78 -9.82 -2.10
C TYR A 144 25.81 -10.45 -3.09
N VAL A 145 26.34 -11.17 -4.07
CA VAL A 145 25.51 -11.85 -5.07
C VAL A 145 24.94 -13.12 -4.48
N VAL A 146 23.62 -13.29 -4.52
CA VAL A 146 22.93 -14.46 -3.96
C VAL A 146 21.85 -14.97 -4.90
N ARG A 147 21.56 -16.26 -4.85
CA ARG A 147 20.45 -16.86 -5.61
C ARG A 147 19.13 -16.74 -4.89
N LYS A 148 19.14 -16.77 -3.56
CA LYS A 148 18.01 -16.58 -2.66
C LYS A 148 18.48 -16.50 -1.22
N ILE A 149 17.69 -15.85 -0.37
CA ILE A 149 17.82 -15.90 1.08
C ILE A 149 16.52 -16.44 1.65
N GLU A 150 16.63 -17.50 2.46
CA GLU A 150 15.52 -18.13 3.18
C GLU A 150 15.73 -17.93 4.67
N MET A 151 14.88 -17.15 5.31
CA MET A 151 15.01 -16.77 6.73
C MET A 151 14.17 -17.70 7.62
N PRO A 152 14.79 -18.49 8.52
CA PRO A 152 14.06 -19.24 9.54
C PRO A 152 13.43 -18.32 10.59
N SER A 153 12.57 -18.85 11.44
CA SER A 153 12.01 -18.10 12.58
C SER A 153 13.13 -17.63 13.53
N PHE A 154 12.87 -16.55 14.28
CA PHE A 154 13.84 -15.90 15.16
C PHE A 154 15.14 -15.55 14.44
N SER A 155 15.06 -14.88 13.29
CA SER A 155 16.24 -14.49 12.53
C SER A 155 16.22 -13.00 12.25
N ARG A 156 17.40 -12.38 12.37
CA ARG A 156 17.63 -11.01 11.93
C ARG A 156 18.68 -10.98 10.83
N LEU A 157 18.40 -10.26 9.75
CA LEU A 157 19.33 -9.93 8.69
C LEU A 157 19.57 -8.43 8.74
N ARG A 158 20.79 -7.98 9.01
CA ARG A 158 21.09 -6.54 9.06
C ARG A 158 22.37 -6.16 8.33
N GLY A 159 22.30 -5.07 7.58
CA GLY A 159 23.45 -4.47 6.91
C GLY A 159 24.04 -3.27 7.65
N GLU A 160 25.01 -2.61 7.03
CA GLU A 160 25.58 -1.32 7.46
C GLU A 160 24.77 -0.10 7.01
N GLY A 161 23.74 -0.31 6.19
CA GLY A 161 22.88 0.73 5.63
C GLY A 161 22.36 0.34 4.24
N LYS A 162 21.21 0.89 3.87
CA LYS A 162 20.48 0.53 2.65
C LYS A 162 21.21 0.76 1.31
N GLY A 163 22.30 1.53 1.32
CA GLY A 163 23.21 1.70 0.18
C GLY A 163 24.64 1.23 0.43
N ALA A 164 24.95 0.72 1.63
CA ALA A 164 26.28 0.23 2.00
C ALA A 164 26.38 -1.29 1.80
N SER A 165 25.39 -2.04 2.30
CA SER A 165 25.30 -3.49 2.17
C SER A 165 24.18 -3.81 1.19
N ILE A 166 24.50 -4.49 0.09
CA ILE A 166 23.53 -4.79 -0.98
C ILE A 166 23.51 -6.30 -1.22
N LEU A 167 22.33 -6.92 -1.09
CA LEU A 167 22.07 -8.25 -1.62
C LEU A 167 21.59 -8.10 -3.07
N LYS A 168 22.35 -8.66 -4.01
CA LYS A 168 21.99 -8.62 -5.43
C LYS A 168 21.61 -10.00 -5.91
N LEU A 169 20.47 -10.12 -6.59
CA LEU A 169 20.04 -11.39 -7.15
C LEU A 169 20.96 -11.81 -8.31
N HIS A 170 21.47 -13.04 -8.23
CA HIS A 170 22.42 -13.62 -9.19
C HIS A 170 21.87 -13.61 -10.63
N ASP A 171 22.73 -13.34 -11.63
CA ASP A 171 22.33 -13.20 -13.05
C ASP A 171 21.61 -14.43 -13.63
N LYS A 172 22.06 -15.62 -13.23
CA LYS A 172 21.43 -16.92 -13.57
C LYS A 172 20.22 -17.31 -12.70
N ALA A 173 19.72 -16.44 -11.80
CA ALA A 173 18.54 -16.76 -10.99
C ALA A 173 17.27 -16.74 -11.85
N PRO A 174 16.34 -17.70 -11.68
CA PRO A 174 15.15 -17.77 -12.50
C PRO A 174 14.23 -16.55 -12.28
N LYS A 175 13.40 -16.22 -13.27
CA LYS A 175 12.42 -15.11 -13.17
C LYS A 175 11.51 -15.21 -11.95
N ARG A 176 11.14 -16.41 -11.51
CA ARG A 176 10.24 -16.64 -10.36
C ARG A 176 10.90 -16.46 -8.98
N GLN A 177 12.19 -16.14 -8.92
CA GLN A 177 12.89 -16.11 -7.64
C GLN A 177 12.44 -14.93 -6.78
N ARG A 178 12.25 -15.16 -5.48
CA ARG A 178 12.18 -14.10 -4.46
C ARG A 178 13.58 -13.91 -3.89
N LEU A 179 14.04 -12.67 -3.77
CA LEU A 179 15.41 -12.43 -3.32
C LEU A 179 15.57 -12.79 -1.83
N VAL A 180 14.71 -12.25 -0.97
CA VAL A 180 14.62 -12.59 0.45
C VAL A 180 13.20 -13.05 0.77
N MET A 181 13.07 -14.19 1.45
CA MET A 181 11.78 -14.69 1.92
C MET A 181 11.92 -15.49 3.22
N ASN A 182 10.83 -15.67 3.96
CA ASN A 182 10.80 -16.63 5.06
C ASN A 182 10.95 -18.08 4.56
N ALA A 183 11.62 -18.94 5.35
CA ALA A 183 12.05 -20.27 4.92
C ALA A 183 10.89 -21.26 4.70
N ASN A 184 9.77 -21.10 5.42
CA ASN A 184 8.63 -22.02 5.41
C ASN A 184 7.33 -21.29 5.06
N PRO A 185 7.12 -20.83 3.82
CA PRO A 185 5.94 -20.03 3.45
C PRO A 185 4.61 -20.78 3.58
N PHE A 186 4.61 -22.12 3.61
CA PHE A 186 3.39 -22.94 3.78
C PHE A 186 3.01 -23.17 5.25
N ARG A 187 4.00 -23.46 6.10
CA ARG A 187 3.78 -23.63 7.55
C ARG A 187 3.71 -22.29 8.27
N GLY A 188 4.34 -21.28 7.69
CA GLY A 188 4.60 -20.00 8.28
C GLY A 188 5.94 -19.97 9.00
N ASN A 189 6.39 -18.75 9.27
CA ASN A 189 7.47 -18.47 10.20
C ASN A 189 7.02 -17.33 11.13
N HIS A 190 7.83 -17.04 12.14
CA HIS A 190 7.57 -15.92 13.02
C HIS A 190 8.86 -15.28 13.49
N HIS A 191 8.77 -14.02 13.90
CA HIS A 191 9.90 -13.24 14.42
C HIS A 191 11.05 -13.15 13.40
N ILE A 192 10.80 -12.48 12.28
CA ILE A 192 11.79 -12.27 11.22
C ILE A 192 12.01 -10.77 11.05
N SER A 193 13.27 -10.33 11.12
CA SER A 193 13.63 -8.92 10.90
C SER A 193 14.66 -8.75 9.78
N VAL A 194 14.42 -7.80 8.88
CA VAL A 194 15.34 -7.36 7.82
C VAL A 194 15.61 -5.87 8.01
N GLU A 195 16.87 -5.48 8.21
CA GLU A 195 17.20 -4.14 8.66
C GLU A 195 18.40 -3.52 7.91
N ASN A 196 18.33 -2.21 7.62
CA ASN A 196 19.47 -1.41 7.19
C ASN A 196 20.27 -2.03 6.02
N ILE A 197 19.59 -2.56 5.00
CA ILE A 197 20.21 -3.27 3.89
C ILE A 197 19.52 -2.95 2.56
N GLY A 198 20.28 -2.99 1.46
CA GLY A 198 19.77 -2.87 0.11
C GLY A 198 19.48 -4.25 -0.50
N LEU A 199 18.38 -4.35 -1.24
CA LEU A 199 17.93 -5.52 -1.97
C LEU A 199 17.78 -5.14 -3.44
N ASP A 200 18.62 -5.69 -4.31
CA ASP A 200 18.52 -5.48 -5.76
C ASP A 200 18.13 -6.80 -6.42
N TRP A 201 16.90 -6.88 -6.92
CA TRP A 201 16.43 -8.08 -7.61
C TRP A 201 17.03 -8.23 -9.00
N ASN A 202 17.77 -7.23 -9.51
CA ASN A 202 18.54 -7.32 -10.73
C ASN A 202 17.67 -7.71 -11.94
N VAL A 203 16.60 -6.94 -12.20
CA VAL A 203 15.67 -7.18 -13.32
C VAL A 203 16.38 -7.23 -14.68
N GLU A 204 17.44 -6.44 -14.84
CA GLU A 204 18.21 -6.35 -16.09
C GLU A 204 18.81 -7.69 -16.52
N ARG A 205 19.03 -8.63 -15.59
CA ARG A 205 19.48 -9.99 -15.92
C ARG A 205 18.53 -10.73 -16.87
N LEU A 206 17.25 -10.34 -16.89
CA LEU A 206 16.24 -10.96 -17.76
C LEU A 206 16.39 -10.52 -19.22
N GLY A 207 17.07 -9.39 -19.47
CA GLY A 207 17.14 -8.77 -20.80
C GLY A 207 15.78 -8.28 -21.28
N ASP A 208 15.55 -8.43 -22.59
CA ASP A 208 14.30 -8.05 -23.23
C ASP A 208 13.27 -9.18 -23.09
N VAL A 209 12.39 -9.03 -22.09
CA VAL A 209 11.26 -9.92 -21.84
C VAL A 209 9.98 -9.11 -21.81
N GLU A 210 8.91 -9.69 -22.35
CA GLU A 210 7.59 -9.06 -22.40
C GLU A 210 7.02 -8.78 -21.00
N ASN A 211 7.31 -9.66 -20.03
CA ASN A 211 6.77 -9.57 -18.68
C ASN A 211 7.78 -10.06 -17.63
N THR A 212 8.01 -9.24 -16.60
CA THR A 212 8.99 -9.49 -15.52
C THR A 212 8.42 -10.29 -14.33
N SER A 213 7.11 -10.42 -14.22
CA SER A 213 6.40 -11.19 -13.19
C SER A 213 6.36 -12.68 -13.49
N ALA A 214 6.32 -13.49 -12.43
CA ALA A 214 6.01 -14.92 -12.47
C ALA A 214 4.69 -15.27 -11.76
N GLY A 215 3.84 -14.27 -11.48
CA GLY A 215 2.56 -14.40 -10.78
C GLY A 215 2.69 -14.62 -9.27
N ASN A 216 1.56 -14.53 -8.56
CA ASN A 216 1.53 -14.59 -7.09
C ASN A 216 2.55 -13.62 -6.47
N ASN A 217 3.16 -13.95 -5.32
CA ASN A 217 4.25 -13.19 -4.70
C ASN A 217 5.66 -13.51 -5.27
N PHE A 218 5.77 -14.13 -6.45
CA PHE A 218 7.08 -14.42 -7.05
C PHE A 218 7.69 -13.18 -7.71
N SER A 219 9.01 -13.16 -7.87
CA SER A 219 9.74 -12.03 -8.49
C SER A 219 9.86 -10.76 -7.64
N SER A 220 9.55 -10.84 -6.35
CA SER A 220 9.68 -9.74 -5.39
C SER A 220 11.06 -9.68 -4.70
N CYS A 221 11.43 -8.50 -4.19
CA CYS A 221 12.65 -8.32 -3.40
C CYS A 221 12.50 -8.98 -2.02
N LEU A 222 11.59 -8.49 -1.17
CA LEU A 222 11.30 -9.06 0.14
C LEU A 222 9.86 -9.59 0.18
N THR A 223 9.70 -10.85 0.56
CA THR A 223 8.39 -11.48 0.75
C THR A 223 8.23 -12.02 2.17
N PHE A 224 7.20 -11.56 2.87
CA PHE A 224 6.68 -12.18 4.09
C PHE A 224 5.41 -12.97 3.76
N ALA A 225 5.57 -14.28 3.60
CA ALA A 225 4.47 -15.19 3.31
C ALA A 225 4.11 -16.02 4.54
N LYS A 226 2.92 -15.78 5.11
CA LYS A 226 2.44 -16.43 6.35
C LYS A 226 3.41 -16.20 7.52
N VAL A 227 3.84 -14.95 7.71
CA VAL A 227 4.72 -14.55 8.81
C VAL A 227 3.90 -13.93 9.94
N THR A 228 4.14 -14.35 11.18
CA THR A 228 3.61 -13.67 12.37
C THR A 228 4.75 -12.95 13.09
N TYR A 229 4.61 -11.64 13.33
CA TYR A 229 5.67 -10.77 13.86
C TYR A 229 6.86 -10.66 12.89
N GLY A 230 6.81 -9.64 12.03
CA GLY A 230 7.83 -9.39 11.01
C GLY A 230 8.19 -7.92 10.90
N TRP A 231 9.46 -7.63 10.63
CA TRP A 231 9.97 -6.26 10.53
C TRP A 231 10.82 -6.07 9.27
N ALA A 232 10.57 -4.99 8.54
CA ALA A 232 11.46 -4.44 7.54
C ALA A 232 11.77 -3.00 7.92
N LYS A 233 13.00 -2.70 8.39
CA LYS A 233 13.36 -1.37 8.91
C LYS A 233 14.55 -0.79 8.17
N GLY A 234 14.39 0.34 7.51
CA GLY A 234 15.50 0.97 6.78
C GLY A 234 15.99 0.12 5.60
N VAL A 235 15.10 -0.60 4.90
CA VAL A 235 15.44 -1.46 3.76
C VAL A 235 15.22 -0.69 2.45
N ALA A 236 16.19 -0.73 1.53
CA ALA A 236 15.96 -0.29 0.14
C ALA A 236 15.72 -1.51 -0.73
N ALA A 237 14.67 -1.52 -1.55
CA ALA A 237 14.40 -2.54 -2.53
C ALA A 237 14.39 -1.92 -3.93
N ALA A 238 15.15 -2.51 -4.86
CA ALA A 238 15.36 -1.98 -6.19
C ALA A 238 15.11 -3.04 -7.26
N ASN A 239 14.49 -2.59 -8.35
CA ASN A 239 14.37 -3.34 -9.59
C ASN A 239 13.78 -4.76 -9.47
N PRO A 240 12.73 -5.02 -8.67
CA PRO A 240 12.04 -6.30 -8.68
C PRO A 240 11.26 -6.50 -9.98
N GLY A 241 11.14 -7.77 -10.39
CA GLY A 241 10.28 -8.13 -11.51
C GLY A 241 8.80 -8.02 -11.17
N LEU A 242 8.45 -8.03 -9.88
CA LEU A 242 7.11 -7.80 -9.36
C LEU A 242 7.12 -6.70 -8.29
N HIS A 243 7.15 -7.01 -6.99
CA HIS A 243 7.04 -6.01 -5.91
C HIS A 243 8.37 -5.76 -5.17
N CYS A 244 8.55 -4.55 -4.63
CA CYS A 244 9.67 -4.29 -3.72
C CYS A 244 9.44 -4.99 -2.37
N PHE A 245 8.26 -4.86 -1.80
CA PHE A 245 7.86 -5.52 -0.55
C PHE A 245 6.49 -6.16 -0.71
N ASP A 246 6.36 -7.41 -0.28
CA ASP A 246 5.12 -8.18 -0.38
C ASP A 246 4.82 -8.86 0.95
N VAL A 247 3.69 -8.50 1.55
CA VAL A 247 3.18 -9.12 2.78
C VAL A 247 1.92 -9.90 2.46
N SER A 248 2.03 -11.22 2.43
CA SER A 248 0.94 -12.05 1.93
C SER A 248 0.71 -13.36 2.68
N SER A 249 -0.41 -14.01 2.37
CA SER A 249 -0.53 -15.47 2.50
C SER A 249 0.46 -16.19 1.58
N THR A 250 0.58 -17.51 1.70
CA THR A 250 1.43 -18.31 0.79
C THR A 250 1.06 -18.08 -0.68
N PHE A 251 -0.24 -18.05 -0.97
CA PHE A 251 -0.80 -17.81 -2.29
C PHE A 251 -1.95 -16.82 -2.20
N TYR A 252 -2.05 -15.97 -3.22
CA TYR A 252 -3.23 -15.15 -3.47
C TYR A 252 -4.41 -16.05 -3.84
N ASN A 253 -5.57 -15.76 -3.25
CA ASN A 253 -6.80 -16.53 -3.42
C ASN A 253 -7.83 -15.69 -4.15
N TYR A 254 -8.44 -16.29 -5.17
CA TYR A 254 -9.45 -15.66 -6.02
C TYR A 254 -10.79 -16.40 -5.92
N GLY A 255 -11.20 -16.79 -4.71
CA GLY A 255 -12.44 -17.52 -4.44
C GLY A 255 -13.74 -16.72 -4.58
N GLY A 256 -13.63 -15.43 -4.93
CA GLY A 256 -14.69 -14.44 -5.03
C GLY A 256 -14.78 -13.52 -3.81
N ASP A 257 -15.54 -12.45 -3.96
CA ASP A 257 -15.86 -11.53 -2.85
C ASP A 257 -16.50 -12.29 -1.67
N GLY A 258 -16.17 -11.87 -0.45
CA GLY A 258 -16.52 -12.54 0.81
C GLY A 258 -15.59 -13.71 1.18
N LYS A 259 -14.58 -14.02 0.37
CA LYS A 259 -13.56 -15.06 0.65
C LYS A 259 -12.15 -14.47 0.69
N ARG A 260 -11.28 -15.07 1.50
CA ARG A 260 -9.84 -14.74 1.55
C ARG A 260 -8.98 -15.99 1.68
N ALA A 261 -7.69 -15.88 1.34
CA ALA A 261 -6.74 -16.95 1.57
C ALA A 261 -6.58 -17.26 3.07
N ARG A 262 -6.22 -18.50 3.39
CA ARG A 262 -5.82 -18.90 4.74
C ARG A 262 -4.34 -18.62 4.96
N GLY A 263 -3.96 -18.41 6.23
CA GLY A 263 -2.57 -18.25 6.62
C GLY A 263 -1.94 -16.99 6.03
N GLY A 264 -2.62 -15.86 6.14
CA GLY A 264 -2.04 -14.54 5.91
C GLY A 264 -0.93 -14.23 6.91
N SER A 265 -0.09 -13.26 6.57
CA SER A 265 0.85 -12.66 7.51
C SER A 265 0.11 -11.78 8.52
N GLN A 266 0.67 -11.62 9.72
CA GLN A 266 0.09 -10.86 10.82
C GLN A 266 1.15 -10.13 11.64
N PHE A 267 0.83 -8.92 12.12
CA PHE A 267 1.71 -8.08 12.93
C PHE A 267 3.03 -7.77 12.22
N ILE A 268 2.93 -7.06 11.10
CA ILE A 268 4.06 -6.74 10.24
C ILE A 268 4.32 -5.23 10.28
N TRP A 269 5.58 -4.83 10.43
CA TRP A 269 5.97 -3.43 10.39
C TRP A 269 7.04 -3.15 9.34
N ILE A 270 6.69 -2.32 8.36
CA ILE A 270 7.57 -1.80 7.31
C ILE A 270 7.83 -0.33 7.61
N ASP A 271 9.05 0.00 8.04
CA ASP A 271 9.42 1.34 8.49
C ASP A 271 10.64 1.87 7.75
N ARG A 272 10.61 3.15 7.34
CA ARG A 272 11.76 3.82 6.70
C ARG A 272 12.29 3.06 5.49
N CYS A 273 11.42 2.34 4.79
CA CYS A 273 11.77 1.57 3.62
C CYS A 273 11.68 2.43 2.35
N THR A 274 12.47 2.06 1.35
CA THR A 274 12.47 2.74 0.04
C THR A 274 12.32 1.70 -1.07
N GLY A 275 11.46 1.95 -2.04
CA GLY A 275 11.30 1.08 -3.22
C GLY A 275 11.32 1.86 -4.53
N TYR A 276 11.98 1.31 -5.56
CA TYR A 276 11.95 1.89 -6.91
C TYR A 276 12.24 0.86 -8.00
N GLY A 277 11.86 1.20 -9.25
CA GLY A 277 12.08 0.35 -10.42
C GLY A 277 11.26 -0.94 -10.40
N PHE A 278 10.22 -1.01 -9.58
CA PHE A 278 9.40 -2.21 -9.41
C PHE A 278 8.52 -2.49 -10.63
N GLY A 279 8.32 -3.78 -10.93
CA GLY A 279 7.48 -4.23 -12.03
C GLY A 279 6.02 -3.89 -11.81
N ASP A 280 5.54 -4.13 -10.59
CA ASP A 280 4.16 -3.95 -10.15
C ASP A 280 4.06 -2.85 -9.10
N ASP A 281 4.27 -3.16 -7.81
CA ASP A 281 4.09 -2.20 -6.72
C ASP A 281 5.32 -2.04 -5.82
N GLY A 282 5.43 -0.88 -5.18
CA GLY A 282 6.47 -0.60 -4.19
C GLY A 282 6.29 -1.48 -2.96
N VAL A 283 5.21 -1.27 -2.22
CA VAL A 283 4.81 -2.19 -1.15
C VAL A 283 3.38 -2.62 -1.37
N THR A 284 3.13 -3.92 -1.24
CA THR A 284 1.79 -4.48 -1.40
C THR A 284 1.46 -5.47 -0.28
N THR A 285 0.16 -5.63 -0.02
CA THR A 285 -0.37 -6.52 1.01
C THR A 285 -1.52 -7.35 0.46
N HIS A 286 -1.53 -8.66 0.74
CA HIS A 286 -2.58 -9.58 0.29
C HIS A 286 -3.00 -10.56 1.38
N HIS A 287 -4.30 -10.73 1.59
CA HIS A 287 -4.91 -11.72 2.48
C HIS A 287 -4.32 -11.77 3.90
N SER A 288 -3.79 -10.65 4.38
CA SER A 288 -3.02 -10.53 5.62
C SER A 288 -3.68 -9.51 6.54
N ASP A 289 -3.41 -9.60 7.84
CA ASP A 289 -4.04 -8.76 8.86
C ASP A 289 -2.98 -7.96 9.63
N TYR A 290 -3.33 -6.83 10.25
CA TYR A 290 -2.49 -6.11 11.23
C TYR A 290 -1.10 -5.74 10.66
N ILE A 291 -1.12 -4.87 9.66
CA ILE A 291 0.08 -4.42 8.94
C ILE A 291 0.26 -2.94 9.16
N PHE A 292 1.48 -2.52 9.47
CA PHE A 292 1.83 -1.13 9.68
C PHE A 292 2.95 -0.72 8.71
N ILE A 293 2.70 0.29 7.89
CA ILE A 293 3.67 0.83 6.94
C ILE A 293 3.89 2.30 7.31
N SER A 294 5.09 2.63 7.75
CA SER A 294 5.42 3.97 8.25
C SER A 294 6.65 4.57 7.59
N ASN A 295 6.63 5.89 7.47
CA ASN A 295 7.80 6.70 7.13
C ASN A 295 8.55 6.18 5.91
N SER A 296 7.85 5.63 4.91
CA SER A 296 8.46 4.93 3.76
C SER A 296 8.24 5.70 2.45
N HIS A 297 9.05 5.41 1.43
CA HIS A 297 8.99 6.09 0.13
C HIS A 297 9.05 5.13 -1.06
N PHE A 298 8.09 5.22 -1.98
CA PHE A 298 8.02 4.35 -3.16
C PHE A 298 7.82 5.19 -4.42
N CYS A 299 8.68 4.98 -5.44
CA CYS A 299 8.69 5.83 -6.62
C CYS A 299 9.14 5.10 -7.88
N ASP A 300 8.88 5.73 -9.03
CA ASP A 300 9.44 5.37 -10.33
C ASP A 300 9.33 3.85 -10.65
N PRO A 301 8.11 3.26 -10.65
CA PRO A 301 7.88 1.92 -11.19
C PRO A 301 8.40 1.76 -12.61
N SER A 302 8.86 0.56 -12.94
CA SER A 302 9.10 0.16 -14.33
C SER A 302 7.80 -0.21 -15.06
N GLY A 303 6.77 -0.68 -14.35
CA GLY A 303 5.50 -1.12 -14.93
C GLY A 303 5.58 -2.41 -15.76
N ARG A 304 6.72 -3.10 -15.75
CA ARG A 304 7.04 -4.24 -16.64
C ARG A 304 6.41 -5.58 -16.22
N SER A 305 5.68 -5.64 -15.09
CA SER A 305 4.83 -6.79 -14.77
C SER A 305 3.52 -6.80 -15.55
N HIS A 306 3.21 -5.70 -16.25
CA HIS A 306 1.95 -5.47 -16.95
C HIS A 306 2.15 -5.21 -18.44
N LYS A 307 1.04 -5.23 -19.17
CA LYS A 307 1.01 -4.76 -20.56
C LYS A 307 1.26 -3.25 -20.60
N LYS A 308 2.16 -2.80 -21.48
CA LYS A 308 2.44 -1.38 -21.71
C LYS A 308 1.15 -0.59 -21.94
N GLY A 309 0.99 0.53 -21.23
CA GLY A 309 -0.20 1.38 -21.28
C GLY A 309 -1.35 0.95 -20.37
N PHE A 310 -1.20 -0.16 -19.64
CA PHE A 310 -2.18 -0.71 -18.68
C PHE A 310 -1.49 -1.22 -17.40
N SER A 311 -0.40 -0.58 -17.00
CA SER A 311 0.38 -0.94 -15.81
C SER A 311 -0.26 -0.36 -14.56
N ASN A 312 -0.82 -1.25 -13.72
CA ASN A 312 -1.40 -0.91 -12.43
C ASN A 312 -0.31 -0.80 -11.35
N SER A 313 0.70 0.04 -11.58
CA SER A 313 1.90 0.03 -10.75
C SER A 313 1.88 1.11 -9.69
N ASN A 314 1.60 0.73 -8.45
CA ASN A 314 1.34 1.65 -7.35
C ASN A 314 2.55 1.83 -6.42
N GLY A 315 2.63 2.97 -5.74
CA GLY A 315 3.62 3.15 -4.67
C GLY A 315 3.31 2.25 -3.48
N ILE A 316 2.08 2.34 -2.97
CA ILE A 316 1.54 1.51 -1.89
C ILE A 316 0.23 0.90 -2.36
N GLU A 317 0.10 -0.41 -2.25
CA GLU A 317 -1.11 -1.16 -2.62
C GLU A 317 -1.63 -2.01 -1.46
N ILE A 318 -2.84 -1.72 -1.00
CA ILE A 318 -3.54 -2.53 -0.01
C ILE A 318 -4.59 -3.34 -0.76
N ASP A 319 -4.26 -4.60 -1.05
CA ASP A 319 -4.93 -5.38 -2.09
C ASP A 319 -5.74 -6.55 -1.51
N ASP A 320 -6.25 -7.40 -2.41
CA ASP A 320 -7.00 -8.63 -2.21
C ASP A 320 -6.92 -9.22 -0.78
N GLY A 321 -8.01 -9.06 -0.03
CA GLY A 321 -8.26 -9.68 1.26
C GLY A 321 -7.40 -9.15 2.42
N SER A 322 -6.68 -8.05 2.22
CA SER A 322 -5.96 -7.36 3.30
C SER A 322 -6.91 -6.70 4.28
N ARG A 323 -6.59 -6.75 5.56
CA ARG A 323 -7.43 -6.16 6.60
C ARG A 323 -6.61 -5.49 7.68
N PHE A 324 -7.15 -4.43 8.26
CA PHE A 324 -6.57 -3.78 9.43
C PHE A 324 -5.13 -3.34 9.12
N VAL A 325 -5.02 -2.35 8.23
CA VAL A 325 -3.74 -1.84 7.72
C VAL A 325 -3.61 -0.37 8.05
N TRP A 326 -2.48 -0.01 8.67
CA TRP A 326 -2.15 1.35 9.06
C TRP A 326 -1.04 1.91 8.17
N LEU A 327 -1.26 3.10 7.61
CA LEU A 327 -0.29 3.87 6.84
C LEU A 327 0.03 5.16 7.59
N LEU A 328 1.29 5.39 7.94
CA LEU A 328 1.71 6.59 8.68
C LEU A 328 2.84 7.33 7.96
N ASN A 329 2.63 8.60 7.64
CA ASN A 329 3.65 9.51 7.12
C ASN A 329 4.47 8.94 5.95
N ASN A 330 3.81 8.27 5.01
CA ASN A 330 4.47 7.72 3.82
C ASN A 330 4.53 8.74 2.68
N SER A 331 5.32 8.45 1.65
CA SER A 331 5.33 9.25 0.43
C SER A 331 5.50 8.43 -0.83
N THR A 332 4.95 8.92 -1.94
CA THR A 332 5.02 8.28 -3.25
C THR A 332 5.27 9.29 -4.35
N SER A 333 5.93 8.85 -5.44
CA SER A 333 6.09 9.72 -6.61
C SER A 333 6.18 8.98 -7.95
N ASN A 334 5.58 9.61 -8.96
CA ASN A 334 5.54 9.13 -10.35
C ASN A 334 4.96 7.71 -10.53
N CYS A 335 4.11 7.25 -9.61
CA CYS A 335 3.42 5.97 -9.70
C CYS A 335 2.10 6.09 -10.48
N PHE A 336 1.46 4.97 -10.80
CA PHE A 336 0.06 4.98 -11.23
C PHE A 336 -0.81 5.43 -10.05
N GLY A 337 -0.96 4.59 -9.03
CA GLY A 337 -1.54 4.96 -7.75
C GLY A 337 -0.46 5.41 -6.76
N GLY A 338 -0.71 6.48 -6.01
CA GLY A 338 0.10 6.78 -4.83
C GLY A 338 -0.19 5.73 -3.75
N VAL A 339 -1.40 5.80 -3.20
CA VAL A 339 -2.00 4.72 -2.39
C VAL A 339 -3.21 4.17 -3.13
N GLU A 340 -3.20 2.87 -3.38
CA GLU A 340 -4.34 2.13 -3.90
C GLU A 340 -4.87 1.19 -2.82
N VAL A 341 -6.17 1.26 -2.54
CA VAL A 341 -6.88 0.33 -1.65
C VAL A 341 -7.92 -0.38 -2.50
N LYS A 342 -7.71 -1.67 -2.76
CA LYS A 342 -8.48 -2.36 -3.79
C LYS A 342 -8.71 -3.85 -3.55
N ALA A 343 -9.46 -4.42 -4.50
CA ALA A 343 -9.28 -5.80 -4.91
C ALA A 343 -9.60 -6.00 -6.39
N HIS A 344 -9.16 -7.14 -6.90
CA HIS A 344 -9.64 -7.74 -8.13
C HIS A 344 -11.09 -8.24 -7.99
N ALA A 345 -11.81 -8.33 -9.12
CA ALA A 345 -13.22 -8.74 -9.14
C ALA A 345 -13.51 -10.12 -8.54
N THR A 346 -12.52 -11.01 -8.57
CA THR A 346 -12.62 -12.38 -8.05
C THR A 346 -12.03 -12.51 -6.64
N SER A 347 -11.86 -11.42 -5.91
CA SER A 347 -11.33 -11.42 -4.54
C SER A 347 -12.15 -10.52 -3.62
N SER A 348 -11.80 -10.51 -2.33
CA SER A 348 -12.36 -9.56 -1.37
C SER A 348 -11.54 -8.28 -1.38
N ALA A 349 -12.20 -7.13 -1.38
CA ALA A 349 -11.57 -5.83 -1.19
C ALA A 349 -10.89 -5.71 0.17
N ALA A 350 -9.79 -4.95 0.19
CA ALA A 350 -9.18 -4.54 1.43
C ALA A 350 -10.14 -3.71 2.29
N THR A 351 -10.10 -3.89 3.61
CA THR A 351 -11.02 -3.25 4.57
C THR A 351 -10.33 -2.90 5.88
N GLY A 352 -10.84 -1.89 6.60
CA GLY A 352 -10.23 -1.44 7.85
C GLY A 352 -8.86 -0.83 7.59
N VAL A 353 -8.78 0.11 6.65
CA VAL A 353 -7.54 0.80 6.32
C VAL A 353 -7.53 2.17 6.98
N PHE A 354 -6.51 2.44 7.78
CA PHE A 354 -6.27 3.74 8.39
C PHE A 354 -5.06 4.41 7.75
N ILE A 355 -5.22 5.65 7.29
CA ILE A 355 -4.15 6.46 6.70
C ILE A 355 -4.02 7.74 7.53
N SER A 356 -2.87 7.97 8.15
CA SER A 356 -2.56 9.24 8.81
C SER A 356 -1.27 9.82 8.25
N GLY A 357 -1.41 10.81 7.37
CA GLY A 357 -0.27 11.42 6.71
C GLY A 357 0.19 10.61 5.50
N HIS A 358 -0.01 11.16 4.31
CA HIS A 358 0.61 10.64 3.10
C HIS A 358 0.90 11.76 2.11
N LEU A 359 2.11 11.78 1.55
CA LEU A 359 2.54 12.75 0.54
C LEU A 359 2.69 12.08 -0.82
N SER A 360 1.71 12.28 -1.70
CA SER A 360 1.74 11.80 -3.09
C SER A 360 2.14 12.92 -4.04
N VAL A 361 3.18 12.70 -4.85
CA VAL A 361 3.73 13.72 -5.75
C VAL A 361 3.81 13.19 -7.17
N ARG A 362 3.01 13.76 -8.08
CA ARG A 362 2.97 13.36 -9.50
C ARG A 362 2.61 11.89 -9.73
N ASP A 363 1.87 11.28 -8.81
CA ASP A 363 1.19 10.03 -9.12
C ASP A 363 0.01 10.32 -10.06
N ASN A 364 -0.43 9.35 -10.86
CA ASN A 364 -1.62 9.55 -11.69
C ASN A 364 -2.86 9.70 -10.80
N ARG A 365 -3.09 8.74 -9.89
CA ARG A 365 -4.15 8.83 -8.88
C ARG A 365 -3.52 8.78 -7.50
N SER A 366 -3.42 9.92 -6.84
CA SER A 366 -2.76 9.98 -5.53
C SER A 366 -3.39 9.03 -4.51
N PHE A 367 -4.72 9.03 -4.40
CA PHE A 367 -5.48 8.12 -3.55
C PHE A 367 -6.59 7.44 -4.38
N ASN A 368 -6.48 6.13 -4.60
CA ASN A 368 -7.39 5.37 -5.47
C ASN A 368 -8.03 4.20 -4.72
N PHE A 369 -9.29 4.35 -4.28
CA PHE A 369 -10.01 3.34 -3.52
C PHE A 369 -11.07 2.70 -4.42
N ARG A 370 -10.92 1.40 -4.73
CA ARG A 370 -11.80 0.75 -5.72
C ARG A 370 -11.92 -0.76 -5.56
N HIS A 371 -13.09 -1.33 -5.79
CA HIS A 371 -13.24 -2.78 -5.98
C HIS A 371 -13.62 -3.10 -7.43
N ILE A 372 -12.68 -3.66 -8.20
CA ILE A 372 -12.90 -4.01 -9.62
C ILE A 372 -14.08 -4.96 -9.73
N GLY A 373 -14.90 -4.83 -10.78
CA GLY A 373 -16.06 -5.71 -11.01
C GLY A 373 -17.26 -5.47 -10.09
N HIS A 374 -17.23 -4.38 -9.32
CA HIS A 374 -18.28 -3.94 -8.41
C HIS A 374 -18.64 -2.46 -8.64
N HIS A 375 -18.60 -1.99 -9.90
CA HIS A 375 -18.65 -0.57 -10.26
C HIS A 375 -19.86 -0.21 -11.12
N THR A 376 -20.21 -1.06 -12.07
CA THR A 376 -21.30 -0.81 -13.02
C THR A 376 -22.65 -1.06 -12.36
N ALA A 377 -23.74 -0.57 -12.97
CA ALA A 377 -25.08 -0.78 -12.44
C ALA A 377 -25.44 -2.28 -12.34
N ASP A 378 -24.96 -3.08 -13.30
CA ASP A 378 -25.24 -4.51 -13.41
C ASP A 378 -24.29 -5.38 -12.56
N ASP A 379 -23.16 -4.84 -12.13
CA ASP A 379 -22.25 -5.51 -11.21
C ASP A 379 -22.94 -5.76 -9.86
N PRO A 380 -22.59 -6.81 -9.09
CA PRO A 380 -23.04 -6.91 -7.70
C PRO A 380 -22.45 -5.77 -6.85
N ASP A 381 -23.14 -5.44 -5.75
CA ASP A 381 -22.53 -4.62 -4.71
C ASP A 381 -21.44 -5.44 -4.01
N SER A 382 -20.33 -4.80 -3.62
CA SER A 382 -19.27 -5.50 -2.89
C SER A 382 -19.71 -5.85 -1.47
N MET A 383 -19.32 -7.03 -1.01
CA MET A 383 -19.47 -7.50 0.36
C MET A 383 -18.37 -6.98 1.30
N THR A 384 -17.23 -6.53 0.76
CA THR A 384 -15.99 -6.34 1.52
C THR A 384 -15.30 -4.99 1.33
N ALA A 385 -15.69 -4.21 0.32
CA ALA A 385 -15.14 -2.87 0.08
C ALA A 385 -15.69 -1.85 1.09
N TYR A 386 -15.20 -1.91 2.32
CA TYR A 386 -15.69 -1.12 3.44
C TYR A 386 -14.55 -0.49 4.25
N ASN A 387 -14.90 0.53 5.02
CA ASN A 387 -14.14 1.02 6.17
C ASN A 387 -12.73 1.53 5.81
N ILE A 388 -12.67 2.75 5.29
CA ILE A 388 -11.43 3.51 5.13
C ILE A 388 -11.54 4.78 5.96
N LEU A 389 -10.58 4.99 6.87
CA LEU A 389 -10.40 6.25 7.59
C LEU A 389 -9.08 6.85 7.13
N ALA A 390 -9.11 8.10 6.67
CA ALA A 390 -7.93 8.77 6.22
C ALA A 390 -7.87 10.20 6.73
N GLN A 391 -6.67 10.64 7.08
CA GLN A 391 -6.39 12.00 7.48
C GLN A 391 -5.03 12.48 7.00
N ARG A 392 -4.87 13.80 6.92
CA ARG A 392 -3.60 14.45 6.55
C ARG A 392 -3.10 13.99 5.18
N LEU A 393 -4.02 13.94 4.22
CA LEU A 393 -3.72 13.50 2.85
C LEU A 393 -3.23 14.68 2.00
N VAL A 394 -2.04 14.55 1.40
CA VAL A 394 -1.49 15.55 0.50
C VAL A 394 -1.27 14.95 -0.89
N SER A 395 -1.87 15.59 -1.89
CA SER A 395 -1.65 15.29 -3.31
C SER A 395 -1.04 16.50 -3.99
N VAL A 396 0.06 16.31 -4.72
CA VAL A 396 0.77 17.38 -5.42
C VAL A 396 0.94 17.04 -6.89
N ALA A 397 0.31 17.87 -7.73
CA ALA A 397 0.33 17.83 -9.19
C ALA A 397 0.11 16.41 -9.78
N PRO A 398 -1.08 15.80 -9.61
CA PRO A 398 -1.40 14.55 -10.31
C PRO A 398 -1.23 14.68 -11.83
N VAL A 399 -0.58 13.70 -12.47
CA VAL A 399 -0.19 13.77 -13.90
C VAL A 399 -0.71 12.62 -14.74
N PHE A 400 -0.93 12.87 -16.04
CA PHE A 400 -1.08 11.77 -17.01
C PHE A 400 0.20 10.94 -17.06
N THR A 401 0.05 9.63 -17.23
CA THR A 401 1.18 8.69 -17.27
C THR A 401 1.02 7.71 -18.42
N GLU A 402 2.13 7.41 -19.10
CA GLU A 402 2.16 6.36 -20.14
C GLU A 402 2.01 4.96 -19.54
N MET A 403 2.25 4.80 -18.23
CA MET A 403 2.04 3.51 -17.56
C MET A 403 0.60 3.04 -17.70
N TYR A 404 -0.36 3.96 -17.58
CA TYR A 404 -1.78 3.69 -17.77
C TYR A 404 -2.41 4.76 -18.65
N ALA A 405 -2.20 4.62 -19.97
CA ALA A 405 -2.53 5.65 -20.97
C ALA A 405 -4.01 6.07 -20.98
N GLY A 406 -4.92 5.16 -20.60
CA GLY A 406 -6.36 5.45 -20.50
C GLY A 406 -6.80 6.10 -19.18
N SER A 407 -5.92 6.26 -18.20
CA SER A 407 -6.28 6.81 -16.89
C SER A 407 -6.05 8.31 -16.80
N ALA A 408 -7.10 9.03 -16.41
CA ALA A 408 -7.01 10.44 -16.09
C ALA A 408 -6.52 10.67 -14.65
N PRO A 409 -5.69 11.72 -14.43
CA PRO A 409 -5.12 11.99 -13.13
C PRO A 409 -6.12 12.53 -12.11
N ARG A 410 -5.93 12.19 -10.83
CA ARG A 410 -6.81 12.54 -9.70
C ARG A 410 -6.02 12.71 -8.42
N ALA A 411 -6.45 13.65 -7.58
CA ALA A 411 -6.03 13.65 -6.19
C ALA A 411 -6.71 12.50 -5.43
N LEU A 412 -8.01 12.29 -5.65
CA LEU A 412 -8.78 11.27 -4.95
C LEU A 412 -9.80 10.59 -5.87
N VAL A 413 -9.93 9.27 -5.75
CA VAL A 413 -11.02 8.49 -6.34
C VAL A 413 -11.56 7.50 -5.32
N VAL A 414 -12.87 7.51 -5.10
CA VAL A 414 -13.60 6.50 -4.33
C VAL A 414 -14.61 5.83 -5.23
N SER A 415 -14.53 4.50 -5.37
CA SER A 415 -15.36 3.71 -6.29
C SER A 415 -15.76 2.38 -5.67
N GLY A 416 -17.06 2.12 -5.52
CA GLY A 416 -17.61 0.87 -4.96
C GLY A 416 -17.39 0.67 -3.46
N TYR A 417 -16.54 1.50 -2.83
CA TYR A 417 -16.30 1.47 -1.40
C TYR A 417 -17.41 2.13 -0.58
N ARG A 418 -17.64 1.60 0.61
CA ARG A 418 -18.56 2.15 1.61
C ARG A 418 -17.85 2.52 2.91
N ASN A 419 -18.38 3.49 3.64
CA ASN A 419 -17.80 4.01 4.89
C ASN A 419 -16.38 4.52 4.66
N VAL A 420 -16.26 5.65 3.98
CA VAL A 420 -14.97 6.29 3.67
C VAL A 420 -14.96 7.68 4.26
N ALA A 421 -14.18 7.89 5.32
CA ALA A 421 -13.99 9.19 5.95
C ALA A 421 -12.61 9.75 5.60
N ILE A 422 -12.57 10.97 5.07
CA ILE A 422 -11.33 11.67 4.73
C ILE A 422 -11.38 13.05 5.39
N ASN A 423 -10.43 13.30 6.29
CA ASN A 423 -10.37 14.52 7.09
C ASN A 423 -9.01 15.23 6.91
N HIS A 424 -8.92 16.55 6.99
CA HIS A 424 -7.65 17.31 6.86
C HIS A 424 -6.85 16.91 5.61
N PHE A 425 -7.21 17.46 4.46
CA PHE A 425 -6.51 17.14 3.20
C PHE A 425 -6.14 18.39 2.41
N LEU A 426 -5.07 18.27 1.63
CA LEU A 426 -4.62 19.30 0.69
C LEU A 426 -4.35 18.70 -0.67
N PHE A 427 -5.14 19.08 -1.66
CA PHE A 427 -4.96 18.67 -3.05
C PHE A 427 -4.52 19.85 -3.90
N ILE A 428 -3.30 19.77 -4.42
CA ILE A 428 -2.67 20.81 -5.25
C ILE A 428 -2.59 20.28 -6.68
N GLY A 429 -3.35 20.86 -7.59
CA GLY A 429 -3.24 20.63 -9.03
C GLY A 429 -2.13 21.46 -9.65
N ASP A 430 -1.79 21.13 -10.89
CA ASP A 430 -0.98 21.98 -11.75
C ASP A 430 -1.93 22.92 -12.54
N PRO A 431 -1.89 24.25 -12.32
CA PRO A 431 -2.77 25.22 -12.98
C PRO A 431 -2.69 25.20 -14.51
N ASP A 432 -1.55 24.76 -15.06
CA ASP A 432 -1.31 24.76 -16.49
C ASP A 432 -1.78 23.45 -17.16
N THR A 433 -1.91 22.38 -16.39
CA THR A 433 -2.36 21.07 -16.88
C THR A 433 -3.83 21.10 -17.28
N ASP A 434 -4.13 20.68 -18.53
CA ASP A 434 -5.50 20.37 -18.96
C ASP A 434 -5.89 18.99 -18.46
N TYR A 435 -6.82 18.95 -17.51
CA TYR A 435 -7.32 17.71 -16.92
C TYR A 435 -8.35 17.00 -17.82
N SER A 436 -8.54 17.41 -19.07
CA SER A 436 -9.42 16.76 -20.05
C SER A 436 -10.87 16.61 -19.53
N ASN A 437 -11.39 17.67 -18.92
CA ASN A 437 -12.73 17.71 -18.29
C ASN A 437 -12.93 16.62 -17.22
N ASN A 438 -11.85 16.22 -16.55
CA ASN A 438 -11.92 15.37 -15.38
C ASN A 438 -11.88 16.20 -14.08
N PRO A 439 -12.52 15.74 -13.00
CA PRO A 439 -12.48 16.43 -11.71
C PRO A 439 -11.17 16.18 -10.95
N ALA A 440 -10.87 16.99 -9.92
CA ALA A 440 -9.72 16.75 -9.04
C ALA A 440 -9.95 15.52 -8.14
N ALA A 441 -11.13 15.45 -7.52
CA ALA A 441 -11.61 14.32 -6.73
C ALA A 441 -12.93 13.75 -7.29
N ALA A 442 -13.10 12.43 -7.25
CA ALA A 442 -14.31 11.76 -7.72
C ALA A 442 -14.84 10.72 -6.74
N ILE A 443 -16.13 10.82 -6.39
CA ILE A 443 -16.88 9.84 -5.60
C ILE A 443 -17.93 9.24 -6.55
N GLN A 444 -17.76 7.97 -6.92
CA GLN A 444 -18.44 7.41 -8.08
C GLN A 444 -18.65 5.90 -7.99
N TYR A 445 -19.27 5.31 -9.01
CA TYR A 445 -19.40 3.85 -9.19
C TYR A 445 -19.86 3.12 -7.93
N LYS A 446 -21.08 3.40 -7.46
CA LYS A 446 -21.68 2.78 -6.26
C LYS A 446 -21.01 3.08 -4.92
N ALA A 447 -20.05 4.00 -4.87
CA ALA A 447 -19.52 4.46 -3.60
C ALA A 447 -20.64 4.99 -2.69
N GLY A 448 -20.58 4.70 -1.39
CA GLY A 448 -21.64 5.08 -0.46
C GLY A 448 -21.11 5.45 0.92
N HIS A 449 -21.80 6.30 1.68
CA HIS A 449 -21.36 6.69 3.03
C HIS A 449 -19.93 7.25 3.00
N VAL A 450 -19.74 8.31 2.22
CA VAL A 450 -18.43 8.95 2.02
C VAL A 450 -18.47 10.35 2.60
N ALA A 451 -17.51 10.70 3.46
CA ALA A 451 -17.36 12.06 3.95
C ALA A 451 -15.97 12.63 3.64
N LEU A 452 -15.96 13.87 3.15
CA LEU A 452 -14.78 14.72 3.03
C LEU A 452 -14.96 15.92 3.98
N SER A 453 -14.00 16.16 4.88
CA SER A 453 -14.03 17.26 5.85
C SER A 453 -12.68 17.96 5.96
N ASN A 454 -12.70 19.27 6.28
CA ASN A 454 -11.52 20.09 6.57
C ASN A 454 -10.48 20.04 5.43
N GLY A 455 -10.92 20.31 4.22
CA GLY A 455 -10.11 20.13 3.01
C GLY A 455 -9.74 21.44 2.33
N THR A 456 -8.59 21.47 1.67
CA THR A 456 -8.24 22.50 0.70
C THR A 456 -7.94 21.89 -0.66
N ILE A 457 -8.53 22.43 -1.72
CA ILE A 457 -8.23 22.08 -3.11
C ILE A 457 -7.80 23.35 -3.84
N THR A 458 -6.66 23.30 -4.53
CA THR A 458 -6.10 24.44 -5.26
C THR A 458 -5.45 24.02 -6.56
N GLY A 459 -5.36 24.92 -7.53
CA GLY A 459 -4.58 24.71 -8.75
C GLY A 459 -5.22 23.81 -9.80
N PHE A 460 -6.43 23.28 -9.61
CA PHE A 460 -7.13 22.48 -10.64
C PHE A 460 -7.94 23.36 -11.61
N ARG A 461 -7.34 24.45 -12.12
CA ARG A 461 -8.03 25.49 -12.89
C ARG A 461 -8.77 25.00 -14.13
N LYS A 462 -8.24 23.96 -14.79
CA LYS A 462 -8.82 23.35 -16.01
C LYS A 462 -9.52 22.01 -15.74
N ALA A 463 -9.79 21.69 -14.47
CA ALA A 463 -10.58 20.53 -14.10
C ALA A 463 -12.08 20.82 -14.17
N LYS A 464 -12.88 19.77 -14.35
CA LYS A 464 -14.35 19.84 -14.41
C LYS A 464 -14.98 20.38 -13.13
N ALA A 465 -14.46 19.94 -12.00
CA ALA A 465 -14.87 20.30 -10.65
C ALA A 465 -13.74 19.92 -9.68
N ASP A 466 -13.70 20.55 -8.51
CA ASP A 466 -12.79 20.13 -7.45
C ASP A 466 -13.25 18.80 -6.83
N VAL A 467 -14.54 18.68 -6.51
CA VAL A 467 -15.18 17.42 -6.09
C VAL A 467 -16.33 17.08 -7.03
N PHE A 468 -16.32 15.88 -7.61
CA PHE A 468 -17.42 15.36 -8.40
C PHE A 468 -18.09 14.17 -7.72
N VAL A 469 -19.39 14.26 -7.49
CA VAL A 469 -20.22 13.16 -6.96
C VAL A 469 -21.03 12.60 -8.12
N ALA A 470 -20.81 11.35 -8.49
CA ALA A 470 -21.46 10.75 -9.66
C ALA A 470 -22.93 10.42 -9.39
N GLY A 471 -23.78 10.69 -10.39
CA GLY A 471 -25.19 10.31 -10.43
C GLY A 471 -25.45 9.10 -11.34
N GLY A 472 -26.67 8.97 -11.86
CA GLY A 472 -27.06 7.90 -12.78
C GLY A 472 -27.41 6.57 -12.11
N SER A 473 -27.41 5.48 -12.88
CA SER A 473 -27.82 4.14 -12.43
C SER A 473 -26.88 3.52 -11.38
N GLN A 474 -25.61 3.92 -11.38
CA GLN A 474 -24.56 3.52 -10.44
C GLN A 474 -24.09 4.70 -9.59
N CYS A 475 -25.04 5.57 -9.21
CA CYS A 475 -24.79 6.78 -8.43
C CYS A 475 -24.03 6.51 -7.13
N ALA A 476 -23.28 7.51 -6.69
CA ALA A 476 -22.83 7.58 -5.32
C ALA A 476 -24.00 7.99 -4.40
N THR A 477 -24.05 7.44 -3.19
CA THR A 477 -25.11 7.73 -2.21
C THR A 477 -24.54 8.14 -0.86
N ASP A 478 -25.26 8.97 -0.12
CA ASP A 478 -24.91 9.32 1.27
C ASP A 478 -23.50 9.93 1.34
N VAL A 479 -23.33 11.04 0.62
CA VAL A 479 -22.04 11.74 0.47
C VAL A 479 -22.10 13.08 1.18
N THR A 480 -21.18 13.32 2.11
CA THR A 480 -21.04 14.59 2.81
C THR A 480 -19.73 15.26 2.40
N VAL A 481 -19.81 16.51 1.92
CA VAL A 481 -18.65 17.36 1.70
C VAL A 481 -18.81 18.56 2.59
N ARG A 482 -17.90 18.74 3.56
CA ARG A 482 -17.99 19.85 4.49
C ARG A 482 -16.66 20.56 4.73
N LYS A 483 -16.71 21.84 5.08
CA LYS A 483 -15.52 22.65 5.40
C LYS A 483 -14.45 22.55 4.32
N LEU A 484 -14.86 22.75 3.08
CA LEU A 484 -14.00 22.66 1.89
C LEU A 484 -13.62 24.05 1.42
N ARG A 485 -12.32 24.30 1.25
CA ARG A 485 -11.78 25.53 0.67
C ARG A 485 -11.25 25.24 -0.73
N CYS A 486 -11.85 25.84 -1.75
CA CYS A 486 -11.43 25.75 -3.13
C CYS A 486 -10.76 27.07 -3.55
N LEU A 487 -9.43 27.09 -3.64
CA LEU A 487 -8.65 28.33 -3.82
C LEU A 487 -8.00 28.34 -5.20
N HIS A 488 -8.37 29.27 -6.08
CA HIS A 488 -7.81 29.41 -7.42
C HIS A 488 -7.81 28.08 -8.20
N SER A 489 -8.90 27.33 -8.08
CA SER A 489 -9.06 25.96 -8.57
C SER A 489 -10.13 25.89 -9.67
N SER A 490 -10.88 24.80 -9.77
CA SER A 490 -11.92 24.64 -10.78
C SER A 490 -13.02 25.71 -10.64
N GLU A 491 -13.75 25.96 -11.73
CA GLU A 491 -14.95 26.81 -11.72
C GLU A 491 -16.06 26.26 -10.81
N ARG A 492 -16.04 24.96 -10.52
CA ARG A 492 -17.04 24.29 -9.67
C ARG A 492 -16.35 23.62 -8.48
N ALA A 493 -16.63 24.11 -7.27
CA ALA A 493 -16.13 23.49 -6.04
C ALA A 493 -16.68 22.05 -5.91
N VAL A 494 -18.01 21.91 -5.92
CA VAL A 494 -18.68 20.59 -5.91
C VAL A 494 -19.61 20.50 -7.10
N GLN A 495 -19.55 19.39 -7.83
CA GLN A 495 -20.51 19.07 -8.88
C GLN A 495 -21.22 17.75 -8.56
N ILE A 496 -22.54 17.83 -8.40
CA ILE A 496 -23.40 16.67 -8.14
C ILE A 496 -24.03 16.19 -9.45
N GLY A 497 -23.86 14.90 -9.74
CA GLY A 497 -24.48 14.24 -10.87
C GLY A 497 -25.98 14.05 -10.68
N LYS A 498 -26.74 14.08 -11.79
CA LYS A 498 -28.19 13.86 -11.74
C LYS A 498 -28.52 12.48 -11.18
N GLY A 499 -29.40 12.42 -10.19
CA GLY A 499 -29.84 11.18 -9.56
C GLY A 499 -28.96 10.69 -8.41
N SER A 500 -27.93 11.44 -8.01
CA SER A 500 -27.26 11.21 -6.72
C SER A 500 -28.25 11.36 -5.57
N LYS A 501 -28.05 10.57 -4.51
CA LYS A 501 -28.97 10.50 -3.36
C LYS A 501 -28.24 10.93 -2.09
N ASN A 502 -28.91 11.74 -1.27
CA ASN A 502 -28.42 12.19 0.05
C ASN A 502 -27.01 12.78 -0.04
N VAL A 503 -26.83 13.83 -0.85
CA VAL A 503 -25.58 14.59 -0.91
C VAL A 503 -25.72 15.85 -0.07
N VAL A 504 -24.81 16.05 0.87
CA VAL A 504 -24.79 17.20 1.79
C VAL A 504 -23.55 18.04 1.51
N GLU A 505 -23.74 19.34 1.34
CA GLU A 505 -22.70 20.35 1.17
C GLU A 505 -22.79 21.37 2.32
N GLU A 506 -21.74 21.49 3.13
CA GLU A 506 -21.70 22.38 4.29
C GLU A 506 -20.41 23.20 4.32
N GLU A 507 -20.47 24.50 4.57
CA GLU A 507 -19.27 25.35 4.71
C GLU A 507 -18.30 25.23 3.50
N ILE A 508 -18.85 25.29 2.27
CA ILE A 508 -18.05 25.29 1.04
C ILE A 508 -17.64 26.72 0.71
N TYR A 509 -16.34 26.98 0.74
CA TYR A 509 -15.75 28.26 0.38
C TYR A 509 -15.02 28.12 -0.96
N ARG A 510 -15.26 29.05 -1.89
CA ARG A 510 -14.56 29.11 -3.17
C ARG A 510 -14.07 30.53 -3.42
N GLU A 511 -12.79 30.65 -3.80
CA GLU A 511 -12.11 31.88 -4.19
C GLU A 511 -11.52 31.80 -5.60
#